data_AF-A0AAF0QHB9-F1
#
_entry.id   AF-A0AAF0QHB9-F1
#
_cell.length_a   1.000
_cell.length_b   1.000
_cell.length_c   1.000
_cell.angle_alpha   90.00
_cell.angle_beta   90.00
_cell.angle_gamma   90.00
#
_symmetry.space_group_name_H-M   'P 1'
#
loop_
_entity.id
_entity.type
_entity.pdbx_description
1 polymer ?
#
loop_
_entity_poly.entity_id
_entity_poly.type
_entity_poly.pdbx_seq_one_letter_code
_entity_poly.pdbx_strand_id
1 'polypeptide(L)'
;MSNGSLENWLYKEDRHLNLHQRVTVMLDVAMAIEYLHHGHVTPIVHCDLKPANVLLDEDMMAHVGDLGISKILAISKSMAYTETLGTLGYIAPVVKNLLIFWPMIGPKILIFALGLVVLNLENNNFHGGIPYGLGEMPRLKVIDVKNNQLSGSIPTSLFQNQRVQVISLVFNELSGEMWRGPWYVPKLRVLNLWNNSLTGIVPPSVGNATKMMNFSMSGNRVSGNIPKEIEAIFNISSLEMIDFSFNNLSGRIPTTIGLPNLKELILAVNQLEGEIPLFITNASKLEILELDRNSLTGTVPNNLGNLRELRALLLHTNQLTNEPRVHELRFFISLADCKMLRYLQVGSNPLNGILPNYIGNLSSTIEYFNIDDAHISGLIPTSIGNMSGLTSLDIQGNNLIGSIPPDVGKLKQLQGLCLSTNKLQGHIPKAACHLSNLVELYLDGNELSGLIPECFGNLHASKALFGF
;
A
#
# COMPACT_ATOMS: atom_id res chain seq x y z
N MET A 1 -22.96 41.41 -4.25
CA MET A 1 -22.93 40.68 -2.96
C MET A 1 -21.81 41.23 -2.10
N SER A 2 -21.97 41.14 -0.78
CA SER A 2 -21.14 41.78 0.25
C SER A 2 -19.66 41.38 0.21
N ASN A 3 -19.33 40.11 -0.08
CA ASN A 3 -17.96 39.61 -0.12
C ASN A 3 -17.28 39.75 -1.51
N GLY A 4 -17.98 40.31 -2.50
CA GLY A 4 -17.45 40.55 -3.85
C GLY A 4 -17.37 39.29 -4.72
N SER A 5 -16.58 39.34 -5.80
CA SER A 5 -16.38 38.19 -6.69
C SER A 5 -15.31 37.21 -6.19
N LEU A 6 -15.44 35.93 -6.55
CA LEU A 6 -14.46 34.88 -6.26
C LEU A 6 -13.06 35.22 -6.80
N GLU A 7 -12.98 35.95 -7.92
CA GLU A 7 -11.72 36.48 -8.46
C GLU A 7 -10.91 37.25 -7.42
N ASN A 8 -11.56 38.09 -6.61
CA ASN A 8 -10.89 38.86 -5.56
C ASN A 8 -10.31 37.97 -4.45
N TRP A 9 -10.90 36.81 -4.21
CA TRP A 9 -10.48 35.87 -3.16
C TRP A 9 -9.41 34.88 -3.62
N LEU A 10 -9.23 34.76 -4.94
CA LEU A 10 -8.24 33.86 -5.54
C LEU A 10 -6.92 34.57 -5.88
N TYR A 11 -6.98 35.87 -6.23
CA TYR A 11 -5.82 36.57 -6.80
C TYR A 11 -5.34 37.77 -5.98
N LYS A 12 -6.03 38.20 -4.92
CA LYS A 12 -5.51 39.25 -4.03
C LYS A 12 -4.72 38.64 -2.89
N GLU A 13 -3.57 39.24 -2.57
CA GLU A 13 -2.64 38.76 -1.54
C GLU A 13 -3.22 38.82 -0.12
N ASP A 14 -4.21 39.69 0.13
CA ASP A 14 -4.83 39.91 1.43
C ASP A 14 -6.02 38.98 1.72
N ARG A 15 -6.40 38.11 0.78
CA ARG A 15 -7.57 37.24 0.89
C ARG A 15 -7.24 35.81 0.51
N HIS A 16 -7.60 34.87 1.39
CA HIS A 16 -7.37 33.46 1.16
C HIS A 16 -8.60 32.63 1.52
N LEU A 17 -8.96 31.69 0.64
CA LEU A 17 -9.94 30.65 0.93
C LEU A 17 -9.23 29.40 1.43
N ASN A 18 -9.69 28.83 2.55
CA ASN A 18 -9.28 27.50 2.98
C ASN A 18 -9.93 26.40 2.10
N LEU A 19 -9.50 25.15 2.23
CA LEU A 19 -10.04 24.06 1.38
C LEU A 19 -11.56 23.92 1.54
N HIS A 20 -12.07 24.02 2.77
CA HIS A 20 -13.50 23.96 3.04
C HIS A 20 -14.28 24.99 2.24
N GLN A 21 -13.89 26.26 2.34
CA GLN A 21 -14.51 27.36 1.60
C GLN A 21 -14.38 27.16 0.08
N ARG A 22 -13.22 26.70 -0.41
CA ARG A 22 -13.03 26.44 -1.85
C ARG A 22 -13.99 25.37 -2.35
N VAL A 23 -14.13 24.27 -1.62
CA VAL A 23 -15.05 23.19 -2.00
C VAL A 23 -16.50 23.63 -1.86
N THR A 24 -16.87 24.40 -0.83
CA THR A 24 -18.21 24.97 -0.68
C THR A 24 -18.54 25.87 -1.87
N VAL A 25 -17.65 26.80 -2.23
CA VAL A 25 -17.81 27.64 -3.42
C VAL A 25 -17.94 26.79 -4.69
N MET A 26 -17.12 25.74 -4.84
CA MET A 26 -17.23 24.82 -5.99
C MET A 26 -18.59 24.10 -6.01
N LEU A 27 -19.12 23.69 -4.86
CA LEU A 27 -20.41 23.03 -4.72
C LEU A 27 -21.57 23.96 -5.04
N ASP A 28 -21.57 25.18 -4.51
CA ASP A 28 -22.64 26.14 -4.78
C ASP A 28 -22.70 26.49 -6.27
N VAL A 29 -21.52 26.69 -6.89
CA VAL A 29 -21.43 26.87 -8.35
C VAL A 29 -21.91 25.61 -9.08
N ALA A 30 -21.55 24.41 -8.61
CA ALA A 30 -22.00 23.14 -9.20
C ALA A 30 -23.53 23.00 -9.20
N MET A 31 -24.14 23.22 -8.04
CA MET A 31 -25.58 23.19 -7.86
C MET A 31 -26.28 24.24 -8.72
N ALA A 32 -25.73 25.45 -8.80
CA ALA A 32 -26.28 26.50 -9.64
C ALA A 32 -26.30 26.10 -11.12
N ILE A 33 -25.22 25.51 -11.65
CA ILE A 33 -25.24 25.09 -13.05
C ILE A 33 -26.06 23.81 -13.29
N GLU A 34 -26.09 22.88 -12.33
CA GLU A 34 -27.00 21.73 -12.40
C GLU A 34 -28.46 22.18 -12.50
N TYR A 35 -28.85 23.17 -11.70
CA TYR A 35 -30.16 23.81 -11.75
C TYR A 35 -30.42 24.47 -13.11
N LEU A 36 -29.47 25.21 -13.68
CA LEU A 36 -29.61 25.79 -15.02
C LEU A 36 -29.81 24.73 -16.11
N HIS A 37 -29.12 23.59 -16.00
CA HIS A 37 -29.13 22.55 -17.04
C HIS A 37 -30.34 21.62 -16.95
N HIS A 38 -30.78 21.27 -15.74
CA HIS A 38 -31.80 20.23 -15.51
C HIS A 38 -32.96 20.68 -14.62
N GLY A 39 -32.82 21.80 -13.91
CA GLY A 39 -33.86 22.36 -13.04
C GLY A 39 -34.96 23.12 -13.80
N HIS A 40 -34.77 23.38 -15.10
CA HIS A 40 -35.77 24.02 -15.97
C HIS A 40 -36.19 23.09 -17.12
N VAL A 41 -37.42 23.29 -17.61
CA VAL A 41 -37.99 22.53 -18.74
C VAL A 41 -37.14 22.65 -20.02
N THR A 42 -36.50 23.81 -20.21
CA THR A 42 -35.52 24.04 -21.28
C THR A 42 -34.14 24.27 -20.66
N PRO A 43 -33.13 23.45 -20.97
CA PRO A 43 -31.78 23.60 -20.44
C PRO A 43 -31.17 24.97 -20.79
N ILE A 44 -30.50 25.60 -19.82
CA ILE A 44 -29.79 26.87 -19.98
C ILE A 44 -28.29 26.62 -19.81
N VAL A 45 -27.48 27.00 -20.80
CA VAL A 45 -26.01 26.93 -20.74
C VAL A 45 -25.46 28.32 -20.45
N HIS A 46 -24.68 28.49 -19.38
CA HIS A 46 -24.20 29.82 -18.95
C HIS A 46 -23.22 30.50 -19.92
N CYS A 47 -22.35 29.74 -20.59
CA CYS A 47 -21.39 30.21 -21.60
C CYS A 47 -20.28 31.19 -21.16
N ASP A 48 -20.25 31.71 -19.93
CA ASP A 48 -19.23 32.66 -19.41
C ASP A 48 -18.90 32.45 -17.93
N LEU A 49 -18.73 31.20 -17.50
CA LEU A 49 -18.55 30.88 -16.08
C LEU A 49 -17.11 31.08 -15.60
N LYS A 50 -16.71 32.30 -15.25
CA LYS A 50 -15.36 32.66 -14.74
C LYS A 50 -15.39 33.15 -13.28
N PRO A 51 -14.26 33.20 -12.55
CA PRO A 51 -14.23 33.65 -11.14
C PRO A 51 -14.83 35.04 -10.90
N ALA A 52 -14.75 35.95 -11.89
CA ALA A 52 -15.37 37.27 -11.81
C ALA A 52 -16.91 37.22 -11.76
N ASN A 53 -17.50 36.17 -12.34
CA ASN A 53 -18.95 35.97 -12.45
C ASN A 53 -19.52 35.09 -11.32
N VAL A 54 -18.68 34.69 -10.36
CA VAL A 54 -19.10 34.00 -9.14
C VAL A 54 -19.03 34.99 -7.98
N LEU A 55 -20.18 35.32 -7.39
CA LEU A 55 -20.31 36.31 -6.32
C LEU A 55 -20.49 35.61 -4.97
N LEU A 56 -19.83 36.11 -3.93
CA LEU A 56 -19.91 35.57 -2.58
C LEU A 56 -20.77 36.48 -1.69
N ASP A 57 -21.77 35.92 -1.03
CA ASP A 57 -22.61 36.62 -0.05
C ASP A 57 -21.98 36.66 1.36
N GLU A 58 -22.72 37.16 2.36
CA GLU A 58 -22.23 37.37 3.73
C GLU A 58 -21.78 36.05 4.39
N ASP A 59 -22.38 34.93 4.01
CA ASP A 59 -22.12 33.59 4.54
C ASP A 59 -21.07 32.81 3.72
N MET A 60 -20.41 33.49 2.77
CA MET A 60 -19.48 32.88 1.80
C MET A 60 -20.13 31.86 0.86
N MET A 61 -21.46 31.89 0.70
CA MET A 61 -22.13 31.09 -0.33
C MET A 61 -21.91 31.70 -1.70
N ALA A 62 -21.62 30.84 -2.68
CA ALA A 62 -21.29 31.28 -4.03
C ALA A 62 -22.50 31.26 -4.95
N HIS A 63 -22.75 32.41 -5.58
CA HIS A 63 -23.86 32.60 -6.51
C HIS A 63 -23.31 32.86 -7.90
N VAL A 64 -23.82 32.11 -8.86
CA VAL A 64 -23.45 32.27 -10.27
C VAL A 64 -24.25 33.43 -10.87
N GLY A 65 -23.55 34.45 -11.35
CA GLY A 65 -24.13 35.65 -11.97
C GLY A 65 -23.64 35.87 -13.41
N ASP A 66 -24.15 36.93 -14.04
CA ASP A 66 -23.84 37.33 -15.42
C ASP A 66 -24.22 36.28 -16.50
N LEU A 67 -25.53 36.14 -16.70
CA LEU A 67 -26.12 35.30 -17.75
C LEU A 67 -26.18 36.01 -19.12
N GLY A 68 -25.42 37.10 -19.32
CA GLY A 68 -25.54 37.99 -20.49
C GLY A 68 -25.31 37.31 -21.84
N ILE A 69 -24.55 36.22 -21.88
CA ILE A 69 -24.32 35.39 -23.08
C ILE A 69 -24.82 33.95 -22.94
N SER A 70 -25.68 33.70 -21.95
CA SER A 70 -26.27 32.37 -21.74
C SER A 70 -27.15 31.94 -22.91
N LYS A 71 -27.20 30.64 -23.18
CA LYS A 71 -27.98 30.04 -24.27
C LYS A 71 -29.10 29.17 -23.71
N ILE A 72 -30.33 29.45 -24.13
CA ILE A 72 -31.49 28.59 -23.86
C ILE A 72 -31.58 27.56 -24.97
N LEU A 73 -31.46 26.29 -24.63
CA LEU A 73 -31.62 25.17 -25.56
C LEU A 73 -33.10 24.83 -25.70
N ALA A 74 -33.81 25.59 -26.55
CA ALA A 74 -35.20 25.31 -26.89
C ALA A 74 -35.29 24.08 -27.83
N ILE A 75 -36.17 23.13 -27.51
CA ILE A 75 -36.35 21.88 -28.28
C ILE A 75 -37.08 22.14 -29.63
N SER A 76 -37.52 23.36 -29.92
CA SER A 76 -38.23 23.68 -31.17
C SER A 76 -37.76 24.98 -31.83
N LYS A 77 -36.76 24.88 -32.71
CA LYS A 77 -36.81 25.40 -34.10
C LYS A 77 -35.48 25.19 -34.83
N SER A 78 -35.62 24.67 -36.05
CA SER A 78 -34.61 24.61 -37.13
C SER A 78 -33.82 25.92 -37.26
N MET A 79 -32.53 25.90 -36.94
CA MET A 79 -31.51 26.80 -37.47
C MET A 79 -30.18 26.04 -37.53
N ALA A 80 -29.45 26.20 -38.65
CA ALA A 80 -28.27 25.42 -39.00
C ALA A 80 -27.19 25.40 -37.90
N TYR A 81 -26.87 24.21 -37.40
CA TYR A 81 -25.71 23.98 -36.56
C TYR A 81 -24.47 23.80 -37.46
N THR A 82 -23.39 24.55 -37.19
CA THR A 82 -22.06 23.99 -37.44
C THR A 82 -21.82 22.92 -36.39
N GLU A 83 -21.98 21.65 -36.79
CA GLU A 83 -21.54 20.51 -36.00
C GLU A 83 -20.03 20.62 -35.78
N THR A 84 -19.62 21.03 -34.59
CA THR A 84 -18.35 20.55 -34.04
C THR A 84 -18.72 19.45 -33.06
N LEU A 85 -18.66 18.20 -33.53
CA LEU A 85 -18.77 17.02 -32.67
C LEU A 85 -17.68 17.09 -31.60
N GLY A 86 -18.06 17.50 -30.40
CA GLY A 86 -17.28 17.19 -29.20
C GLY A 86 -17.49 15.73 -28.86
N THR A 87 -16.58 14.87 -29.32
CA THR A 87 -16.59 13.44 -29.03
C THR A 87 -16.54 13.20 -27.52
N LEU A 88 -17.44 12.35 -27.03
CA LEU A 88 -17.39 11.79 -25.69
C LEU A 88 -16.14 10.88 -25.61
N GLY A 89 -15.08 11.40 -24.99
CA GLY A 89 -13.82 10.70 -24.80
C GLY A 89 -12.83 10.88 -25.96
N TYR A 90 -12.03 11.95 -25.94
CA TYR A 90 -10.68 11.93 -26.53
C TYR A 90 -9.81 13.02 -25.90
N ILE A 91 -8.71 12.62 -25.27
CA ILE A 91 -7.59 13.49 -24.91
C ILE A 91 -6.74 13.65 -26.18
N ALA A 92 -6.54 14.89 -26.65
CA ALA A 92 -5.64 15.16 -27.77
C ALA A 92 -4.17 15.04 -27.34
N PRO A 93 -3.32 14.31 -28.08
CA PRO A 93 -1.91 14.08 -27.75
C PRO A 93 -1.04 15.25 -28.23
N VAL A 94 -1.11 16.39 -27.53
CA VAL A 94 -0.12 17.50 -27.65
C VAL A 94 0.33 18.03 -26.27
N VAL A 95 -0.24 17.55 -25.17
CA VAL A 95 0.12 17.97 -23.80
C VAL A 95 1.26 17.13 -23.21
N LYS A 96 2.25 16.73 -24.02
CA LYS A 96 3.48 16.10 -23.52
C LYS A 96 4.72 16.99 -23.64
N ASN A 97 4.68 18.04 -24.48
CA ASN A 97 5.88 18.85 -24.80
C ASN A 97 5.78 20.34 -24.46
N LEU A 98 4.86 20.77 -23.57
CA LEU A 98 4.71 22.18 -23.18
C LEU A 98 4.88 22.42 -21.67
N LEU A 99 5.83 21.70 -21.05
CA LEU A 99 6.21 21.86 -19.64
C LEU A 99 7.57 22.55 -19.42
N ILE A 100 8.03 23.39 -20.35
CA ILE A 100 9.34 24.07 -20.19
C ILE A 100 9.26 25.60 -20.07
N PHE A 101 8.15 26.28 -20.38
CA PHE A 101 8.08 27.74 -20.18
C PHE A 101 6.66 28.23 -19.88
N TRP A 102 6.28 28.32 -18.59
CA TRP A 102 5.64 29.51 -17.98
C TRP A 102 5.25 29.27 -16.51
N PRO A 103 5.60 30.18 -15.57
CA PRO A 103 5.00 30.24 -14.24
C PRO A 103 3.91 31.32 -14.26
N MET A 104 2.62 30.96 -14.32
CA MET A 104 1.49 31.82 -13.91
C MET A 104 0.20 31.01 -13.95
N ILE A 105 -0.48 30.99 -12.80
CA ILE A 105 -1.75 30.30 -12.60
C ILE A 105 -2.87 31.07 -13.32
N GLY A 106 -3.50 30.41 -14.28
CA GLY A 106 -4.73 30.79 -14.99
C GLY A 106 -4.77 30.04 -16.33
N PRO A 107 -5.85 29.36 -16.76
CA PRO A 107 -7.26 29.39 -16.38
C PRO A 107 -7.87 27.96 -16.18
N LYS A 108 -7.89 27.43 -14.95
CA LYS A 108 -8.46 26.08 -14.68
C LYS A 108 -9.56 26.04 -13.60
N ILE A 109 -10.25 27.17 -13.41
CA ILE A 109 -11.44 27.24 -12.53
C ILE A 109 -12.77 27.06 -13.31
N LEU A 110 -12.73 27.10 -14.65
CA LEU A 110 -13.92 27.00 -15.53
C LEU A 110 -14.53 25.58 -15.67
N ILE A 111 -13.93 24.55 -15.07
CA ILE A 111 -14.36 23.13 -15.17
C ILE A 111 -15.01 22.62 -13.86
N PHE A 112 -15.05 23.46 -12.82
CA PHE A 112 -15.18 23.01 -11.43
C PHE A 112 -16.59 22.66 -10.92
N ALA A 113 -17.64 22.86 -11.71
CA ALA A 113 -19.01 22.75 -11.24
C ALA A 113 -19.92 21.82 -12.07
N LEU A 114 -19.57 21.54 -13.32
CA LEU A 114 -20.36 20.69 -14.22
C LEU A 114 -19.70 19.38 -14.63
N GLY A 115 -18.43 19.19 -14.26
CA GLY A 115 -17.59 18.18 -14.89
C GLY A 115 -16.40 17.75 -14.07
N LEU A 116 -16.37 18.05 -12.77
CA LEU A 116 -15.29 17.58 -11.92
C LEU A 116 -15.42 16.06 -11.74
N VAL A 117 -14.72 15.36 -12.62
CA VAL A 117 -14.59 13.89 -12.61
C VAL A 117 -13.41 13.47 -11.74
N VAL A 118 -12.39 14.33 -11.66
CA VAL A 118 -11.15 14.08 -10.94
C VAL A 118 -10.82 15.31 -10.12
N LEU A 119 -10.75 15.15 -8.81
CA LEU A 119 -10.13 16.10 -7.90
C LEU A 119 -8.75 15.56 -7.54
N ASN A 120 -7.69 16.17 -8.07
CA ASN A 120 -6.32 15.90 -7.65
C ASN A 120 -5.71 17.16 -7.03
N LEU A 121 -5.38 17.09 -5.74
CA LEU A 121 -4.76 18.15 -4.94
C LEU A 121 -3.50 17.63 -4.22
N GLU A 122 -2.86 16.59 -4.75
CA GLU A 122 -1.71 15.95 -4.10
C GLU A 122 -0.52 16.90 -3.88
N ASN A 123 0.28 16.65 -2.84
CA ASN A 123 1.53 17.37 -2.56
C ASN A 123 1.34 18.88 -2.37
N ASN A 124 0.42 19.26 -1.51
CA ASN A 124 0.14 20.66 -1.17
C ASN A 124 0.14 20.84 0.36
N ASN A 125 -0.12 22.07 0.81
CA ASN A 125 -0.26 22.42 2.23
C ASN A 125 -1.74 22.63 2.63
N PHE A 126 -2.68 21.90 2.00
CA PHE A 126 -4.09 22.03 2.36
C PHE A 126 -4.31 21.48 3.78
N HIS A 127 -5.01 22.25 4.61
CA HIS A 127 -5.32 21.92 5.99
C HIS A 127 -6.82 22.02 6.27
N GLY A 128 -7.23 21.59 7.46
CA GLY A 128 -8.63 21.54 7.88
C GLY A 128 -9.35 20.26 7.41
N GLY A 129 -10.66 20.21 7.68
CA GLY A 129 -11.49 19.03 7.40
C GLY A 129 -11.78 18.78 5.92
N ILE A 130 -11.95 17.51 5.56
CA ILE A 130 -12.53 17.14 4.26
C ILE A 130 -14.00 17.60 4.23
N PRO A 131 -14.43 18.41 3.25
CA PRO A 131 -15.78 18.96 3.23
C PRO A 131 -16.83 17.90 2.92
N TYR A 132 -17.94 17.90 3.66
CA TYR A 132 -19.01 16.92 3.52
C TYR A 132 -19.58 16.86 2.09
N GLY A 133 -19.80 18.01 1.45
CA GLY A 133 -20.38 18.05 0.12
C GLY A 133 -19.51 17.45 -0.99
N LEU A 134 -18.22 17.15 -0.73
CA LEU A 134 -17.37 16.45 -1.71
C LEU A 134 -17.96 15.10 -2.12
N GLY A 135 -18.63 14.40 -1.19
CA GLY A 135 -19.32 13.14 -1.46
C GLY A 135 -20.60 13.30 -2.28
N GLU A 136 -21.19 14.50 -2.32
CA GLU A 136 -22.42 14.80 -3.06
C GLU A 136 -22.15 15.20 -4.52
N MET A 137 -20.88 15.33 -4.93
CA MET A 137 -20.53 15.77 -6.27
C MET A 137 -21.02 14.76 -7.33
N PRO A 138 -21.90 15.19 -8.27
CA PRO A 138 -22.68 14.27 -9.10
C PRO A 138 -21.86 13.55 -10.19
N ARG A 139 -20.61 13.96 -10.46
CA ARG A 139 -19.76 13.37 -11.52
C ARG A 139 -18.39 12.91 -11.04
N LEU A 140 -18.09 13.08 -9.76
CA LEU A 140 -16.79 12.79 -9.19
C LEU A 140 -16.50 11.28 -9.25
N LYS A 141 -15.32 10.93 -9.75
CA LYS A 141 -14.82 9.56 -9.88
C LYS A 141 -13.52 9.35 -9.14
N VAL A 142 -12.67 10.36 -9.08
CA VAL A 142 -11.35 10.27 -8.45
C VAL A 142 -11.21 11.41 -7.47
N ILE A 143 -10.80 11.06 -6.26
CA ILE A 143 -10.40 11.97 -5.21
C ILE A 143 -8.98 11.57 -4.83
N ASP A 144 -8.00 12.40 -5.15
CA ASP A 144 -6.62 12.24 -4.71
C ASP A 144 -6.17 13.54 -4.03
N VAL A 145 -6.03 13.50 -2.72
CA VAL A 145 -5.60 14.64 -1.90
C VAL A 145 -4.39 14.26 -1.05
N LYS A 146 -3.60 13.28 -1.51
CA LYS A 146 -2.47 12.75 -0.76
C LYS A 146 -1.41 13.80 -0.44
N ASN A 147 -0.64 13.57 0.63
CA ASN A 147 0.47 14.42 1.05
C ASN A 147 0.02 15.89 1.24
N ASN A 148 -0.84 16.08 2.24
CA ASN A 148 -1.37 17.36 2.68
C ASN A 148 -1.44 17.36 4.22
N GLN A 149 -2.03 18.40 4.81
CA GLN A 149 -2.22 18.57 6.27
C GLN A 149 -3.72 18.48 6.64
N LEU A 150 -4.50 17.71 5.87
CA LEU A 150 -5.94 17.59 6.12
C LEU A 150 -6.17 16.85 7.43
N SER A 151 -7.07 17.37 8.25
CA SER A 151 -7.33 16.88 9.61
C SER A 151 -8.82 16.61 9.84
N GLY A 152 -9.20 16.13 11.02
CA GLY A 152 -10.58 15.76 11.33
C GLY A 152 -11.03 14.45 10.66
N SER A 153 -12.33 14.18 10.71
CA SER A 153 -12.92 12.92 10.24
C SER A 153 -13.16 12.89 8.74
N ILE A 154 -13.08 11.69 8.16
CA ILE A 154 -13.53 11.44 6.78
C ILE A 154 -15.07 11.53 6.76
N PRO A 155 -15.68 12.42 5.96
CA PRO A 155 -17.13 12.56 5.90
C PRO A 155 -17.77 11.34 5.26
N THR A 156 -18.87 10.87 5.85
CA THR A 156 -19.58 9.65 5.47
C THR A 156 -20.16 9.71 4.05
N SER A 157 -20.42 10.91 3.53
CA SER A 157 -20.85 11.16 2.15
C SER A 157 -19.89 10.59 1.10
N LEU A 158 -18.58 10.54 1.38
CA LEU A 158 -17.60 9.91 0.47
C LEU A 158 -17.87 8.42 0.27
N PHE A 159 -18.42 7.76 1.28
CA PHE A 159 -18.79 6.34 1.26
C PHE A 159 -20.25 6.10 0.85
N GLN A 160 -20.94 7.13 0.36
CA GLN A 160 -22.29 7.07 -0.20
C GLN A 160 -22.32 7.47 -1.68
N ASN A 161 -21.20 7.95 -2.22
CA ASN A 161 -21.11 8.37 -3.61
C ASN A 161 -21.19 7.17 -4.59
N GLN A 162 -22.18 7.21 -5.48
CA GLN A 162 -22.46 6.10 -6.39
C GLN A 162 -21.51 5.99 -7.60
N ARG A 163 -20.59 6.95 -7.78
CA ARG A 163 -19.75 7.08 -8.98
C ARG A 163 -18.26 7.04 -8.70
N VAL A 164 -17.84 7.40 -7.48
CA VAL A 164 -16.44 7.39 -7.07
C VAL A 164 -15.83 6.00 -7.25
N GLN A 165 -14.65 6.00 -7.87
CA GLN A 165 -13.85 4.83 -8.20
C GLN A 165 -12.53 4.81 -7.45
N VAL A 166 -11.98 5.99 -7.15
CA VAL A 166 -10.69 6.13 -6.47
C VAL A 166 -10.83 7.17 -5.37
N ILE A 167 -10.44 6.78 -4.15
CA ILE A 167 -10.26 7.67 -3.02
C ILE A 167 -8.84 7.45 -2.50
N SER A 168 -8.01 8.48 -2.54
CA SER A 168 -6.63 8.50 -2.03
C SER A 168 -6.47 9.69 -1.09
N LEU A 169 -6.33 9.38 0.21
CA LEU A 169 -6.17 10.34 1.30
C LEU A 169 -4.83 10.17 2.02
N VAL A 170 -3.86 9.56 1.34
CA VAL A 170 -2.58 9.12 1.91
C VAL A 170 -1.79 10.28 2.51
N PHE A 171 -1.04 10.08 3.59
CA PHE A 171 -0.17 11.10 4.20
C PHE A 171 -0.94 12.39 4.51
N ASN A 172 -1.87 12.30 5.45
CA ASN A 172 -2.59 13.44 6.02
C ASN A 172 -2.69 13.27 7.55
N GLU A 173 -3.38 14.19 8.23
CA GLU A 173 -3.63 14.19 9.67
C GLU A 173 -5.07 13.78 10.02
N LEU A 174 -5.73 12.99 9.15
CA LEU A 174 -7.12 12.59 9.34
C LEU A 174 -7.25 11.68 10.56
N SER A 175 -8.34 11.85 11.31
CA SER A 175 -8.55 11.16 12.59
C SER A 175 -10.02 10.85 12.83
N GLY A 176 -10.31 10.14 13.92
CA GLY A 176 -11.66 9.72 14.27
C GLY A 176 -12.07 8.41 13.61
N GLU A 177 -13.29 7.97 13.94
CA GLU A 177 -13.82 6.70 13.46
C GLU A 177 -14.23 6.79 12.00
N MET A 178 -13.46 6.15 11.12
CA MET A 178 -13.70 6.17 9.67
C MET A 178 -15.03 5.50 9.28
N TRP A 179 -15.46 4.54 10.09
CA TRP A 179 -16.47 3.56 9.74
C TRP A 179 -17.90 3.94 10.11
N ARG A 180 -18.14 5.21 10.40
CA ARG A 180 -19.47 5.69 10.77
C ARG A 180 -20.37 5.80 9.55
N GLY A 181 -21.62 5.38 9.70
CA GLY A 181 -22.66 5.57 8.69
C GLY A 181 -22.71 4.48 7.61
N PRO A 182 -23.64 4.62 6.65
CA PRO A 182 -23.88 3.61 5.63
C PRO A 182 -22.73 3.57 4.61
N TRP A 183 -22.41 2.35 4.17
CA TRP A 183 -21.36 2.08 3.18
C TRP A 183 -21.99 1.54 1.89
N TYR A 184 -22.01 2.40 0.86
CA TYR A 184 -22.58 2.10 -0.45
C TYR A 184 -21.80 2.80 -1.56
N VAL A 185 -20.74 2.14 -2.03
CA VAL A 185 -19.81 2.65 -3.06
C VAL A 185 -19.62 1.61 -4.18
N PRO A 186 -20.65 1.37 -5.01
CA PRO A 186 -20.69 0.23 -5.95
C PRO A 186 -19.69 0.33 -7.11
N LYS A 187 -18.99 1.46 -7.25
CA LYS A 187 -17.98 1.71 -8.29
C LYS A 187 -16.57 1.84 -7.74
N LEU A 188 -16.39 1.80 -6.42
CA LEU A 188 -15.08 1.98 -5.79
C LEU A 188 -14.16 0.82 -6.16
N ARG A 189 -12.97 1.18 -6.66
CA ARG A 189 -11.91 0.26 -7.10
C ARG A 189 -10.67 0.43 -6.25
N VAL A 190 -10.37 1.65 -5.82
CA VAL A 190 -9.19 1.96 -5.02
C VAL A 190 -9.60 2.80 -3.83
N LEU A 191 -9.28 2.30 -2.63
CA LEU A 191 -9.35 3.05 -1.38
C LEU A 191 -7.97 3.03 -0.74
N ASN A 192 -7.32 4.18 -0.67
CA ASN A 192 -6.02 4.32 -0.05
C ASN A 192 -6.05 5.40 1.04
N LEU A 193 -5.79 4.97 2.26
CA LEU A 193 -5.88 5.76 3.48
C LEU A 193 -4.56 5.74 4.27
N TRP A 194 -3.49 5.28 3.61
CA TRP A 194 -2.22 5.02 4.26
C TRP A 194 -1.66 6.24 4.98
N ASN A 195 -1.15 6.02 6.19
CA ASN A 195 -0.47 6.99 7.04
C ASN A 195 -1.35 8.19 7.41
N ASN A 196 -2.29 7.94 8.33
CA ASN A 196 -3.18 8.90 8.97
C ASN A 196 -3.31 8.54 10.47
N SER A 197 -4.26 9.15 11.19
CA SER A 197 -4.59 8.83 12.59
C SER A 197 -6.00 8.26 12.75
N LEU A 198 -6.49 7.51 11.76
CA LEU A 198 -7.85 6.96 11.73
C LEU A 198 -8.01 5.85 12.78
N THR A 199 -9.20 5.78 13.39
CA THR A 199 -9.57 4.77 14.39
C THR A 199 -10.87 4.05 14.00
N GLY A 200 -11.31 3.14 14.86
CA GLY A 200 -12.59 2.43 14.73
C GLY A 200 -12.43 1.02 14.17
N ILE A 201 -13.57 0.34 14.02
CA ILE A 201 -13.68 -1.05 13.60
C ILE A 201 -14.26 -1.12 12.18
N VAL A 202 -13.59 -1.85 11.29
CA VAL A 202 -14.03 -2.07 9.91
C VAL A 202 -15.39 -2.78 9.90
N PRO A 203 -16.47 -2.22 9.35
CA PRO A 203 -17.78 -2.83 9.42
C PRO A 203 -17.97 -3.84 8.27
N PRO A 204 -18.83 -4.87 8.45
CA PRO A 204 -19.11 -5.85 7.39
C PRO A 204 -19.63 -5.22 6.09
N SER A 205 -20.25 -4.03 6.17
CA SER A 205 -20.75 -3.26 5.02
C SER A 205 -19.65 -2.85 4.05
N VAL A 206 -18.37 -2.90 4.42
CA VAL A 206 -17.24 -2.71 3.50
C VAL A 206 -17.24 -3.74 2.37
N GLY A 207 -17.74 -4.94 2.65
CA GLY A 207 -17.96 -5.99 1.65
C GLY A 207 -18.89 -5.59 0.49
N ASN A 208 -19.68 -4.52 0.64
CA ASN A 208 -20.53 -4.01 -0.44
C ASN A 208 -19.73 -3.42 -1.62
N ALA A 209 -18.46 -3.06 -1.42
CA ALA A 209 -17.58 -2.54 -2.45
C ALA A 209 -17.04 -3.66 -3.36
N THR A 210 -17.94 -4.40 -4.01
CA THR A 210 -17.63 -5.63 -4.78
C THR A 210 -16.70 -5.44 -5.99
N LYS A 211 -16.39 -4.19 -6.37
CA LYS A 211 -15.46 -3.83 -7.44
C LYS A 211 -14.08 -3.38 -6.94
N MET A 212 -13.85 -3.44 -5.63
CA MET A 212 -12.62 -3.01 -4.99
C MET A 212 -11.47 -3.92 -5.42
N MET A 213 -10.41 -3.31 -5.95
CA MET A 213 -9.19 -3.98 -6.40
C MET A 213 -8.05 -3.72 -5.42
N ASN A 214 -7.93 -2.49 -4.91
CA ASN A 214 -6.87 -2.11 -4.00
C ASN A 214 -7.47 -1.45 -2.76
N PHE A 215 -7.13 -1.99 -1.61
CA PHE A 215 -7.52 -1.42 -0.34
C PHE A 215 -6.34 -1.34 0.61
N SER A 216 -5.88 -0.12 0.88
CA SER A 216 -4.88 0.17 1.91
C SER A 216 -5.46 1.08 2.99
N MET A 217 -5.27 0.68 4.24
CA MET A 217 -5.45 1.51 5.42
C MET A 217 -4.23 1.45 6.34
N SER A 218 -3.06 1.15 5.77
CA SER A 218 -1.82 0.99 6.52
C SER A 218 -1.46 2.23 7.35
N GLY A 219 -0.72 2.07 8.44
CA GLY A 219 -0.21 3.19 9.23
C GLY A 219 -1.32 4.03 9.85
N ASN A 220 -2.28 3.37 10.50
CA ASN A 220 -3.38 4.00 11.22
C ASN A 220 -3.52 3.36 12.62
N ARG A 221 -4.62 3.65 13.31
CA ARG A 221 -4.95 3.07 14.63
C ARG A 221 -6.25 2.27 14.54
N VAL A 222 -6.51 1.64 13.39
CA VAL A 222 -7.70 0.81 13.16
C VAL A 222 -7.60 -0.43 14.03
N SER A 223 -8.69 -0.78 14.70
CA SER A 223 -8.78 -1.94 15.59
C SER A 223 -9.99 -2.81 15.21
N GLY A 224 -10.21 -3.90 15.93
CA GLY A 224 -11.31 -4.84 15.69
C GLY A 224 -10.84 -6.23 15.26
N ASN A 225 -11.78 -7.18 15.27
CA ASN A 225 -11.50 -8.59 15.16
C ASN A 225 -11.81 -9.08 13.72
N ILE A 226 -10.79 -9.53 12.99
CA ILE A 226 -10.92 -9.85 11.55
C ILE A 226 -12.06 -10.85 11.19
N PRO A 227 -12.44 -11.89 11.98
CA PRO A 227 -13.49 -12.84 11.60
C PRO A 227 -14.93 -12.32 11.76
N LYS A 228 -15.22 -11.30 12.58
CA LYS A 228 -16.60 -10.79 12.74
C LYS A 228 -16.89 -9.57 11.86
N GLU A 229 -15.85 -8.81 11.58
CA GLU A 229 -15.98 -7.44 11.09
C GLU A 229 -15.40 -7.25 9.68
N ILE A 230 -14.40 -8.07 9.29
CA ILE A 230 -13.62 -7.92 8.04
C ILE A 230 -13.80 -9.11 7.09
N GLU A 231 -14.44 -10.21 7.51
CA GLU A 231 -14.66 -11.40 6.69
C GLU A 231 -15.25 -11.08 5.30
N ALA A 232 -16.18 -10.12 5.23
CA ALA A 232 -16.81 -9.72 3.99
C ALA A 232 -15.82 -9.17 2.93
N ILE A 233 -14.71 -8.56 3.36
CA ILE A 233 -13.64 -8.07 2.47
C ILE A 233 -12.90 -9.25 1.81
N PHE A 234 -12.65 -10.32 2.57
CA PHE A 234 -11.96 -11.52 2.07
C PHE A 234 -12.79 -12.32 1.06
N ASN A 235 -14.04 -11.95 0.82
CA ASN A 235 -14.90 -12.51 -0.22
C ASN A 235 -14.97 -11.65 -1.50
N ILE A 236 -14.29 -10.48 -1.55
CA ILE A 236 -14.31 -9.62 -2.73
C ILE A 236 -13.34 -10.18 -3.78
N SER A 237 -13.87 -10.94 -4.74
CA SER A 237 -13.08 -11.63 -5.76
C SER A 237 -12.32 -10.71 -6.72
N SER A 238 -12.61 -9.42 -6.74
CA SER A 238 -11.89 -8.41 -7.54
C SER A 238 -10.65 -7.85 -6.87
N LEU A 239 -10.41 -8.15 -5.58
CA LEU A 239 -9.23 -7.65 -4.86
C LEU A 239 -7.94 -8.23 -5.43
N GLU A 240 -7.00 -7.33 -5.69
CA GLU A 240 -5.62 -7.59 -6.10
C GLU A 240 -4.64 -7.23 -4.97
N MET A 241 -4.94 -6.22 -4.16
CA MET A 241 -4.08 -5.75 -3.07
C MET A 241 -4.88 -5.46 -1.81
N ILE A 242 -4.44 -6.03 -0.69
CA ILE A 242 -4.88 -5.71 0.66
C ILE A 242 -3.65 -5.30 1.47
N ASP A 243 -3.65 -4.07 1.98
CA ASP A 243 -2.60 -3.57 2.88
C ASP A 243 -3.18 -2.92 4.13
N PHE A 244 -3.20 -3.71 5.20
CA PHE A 244 -3.69 -3.31 6.52
C PHE A 244 -2.56 -3.26 7.55
N SER A 245 -1.31 -3.16 7.09
CA SER A 245 -0.15 -3.14 7.98
C SER A 245 -0.14 -1.96 8.96
N PHE A 246 0.66 -2.04 10.02
CA PHE A 246 0.82 -0.95 10.99
C PHE A 246 -0.51 -0.43 11.54
N ASN A 247 -1.31 -1.35 12.09
CA ASN A 247 -2.59 -1.07 12.73
C ASN A 247 -2.70 -1.83 14.06
N ASN A 248 -3.87 -1.80 14.68
CA ASN A 248 -4.16 -2.50 15.94
C ASN A 248 -5.23 -3.59 15.72
N LEU A 249 -5.24 -4.22 14.54
CA LEU A 249 -6.16 -5.31 14.19
C LEU A 249 -5.83 -6.56 15.00
N SER A 250 -6.84 -7.29 15.44
CA SER A 250 -6.69 -8.50 16.23
C SER A 250 -7.53 -9.66 15.70
N GLY A 251 -7.34 -10.84 16.29
CA GLY A 251 -8.05 -12.05 15.92
C GLY A 251 -7.45 -12.80 14.73
N ARG A 252 -8.21 -13.75 14.21
CA ARG A 252 -7.72 -14.71 13.22
C ARG A 252 -7.91 -14.22 11.78
N ILE A 253 -6.95 -14.55 10.92
CA ILE A 253 -7.10 -14.41 9.48
C ILE A 253 -8.26 -15.35 9.04
N PRO A 254 -9.30 -14.88 8.32
CA PRO A 254 -10.50 -15.67 8.02
C PRO A 254 -10.18 -16.88 7.16
N THR A 255 -10.98 -17.94 7.24
CA THR A 255 -10.76 -19.19 6.49
C THR A 255 -11.59 -19.30 5.20
N THR A 256 -12.36 -18.25 4.87
CA THR A 256 -13.41 -18.27 3.85
C THR A 256 -12.89 -18.10 2.40
N ILE A 257 -13.72 -18.45 1.42
CA ILE A 257 -13.37 -18.83 0.03
C ILE A 257 -12.65 -17.71 -0.74
N GLY A 258 -11.59 -18.12 -1.43
CA GLY A 258 -10.39 -17.34 -1.72
C GLY A 258 -10.52 -16.11 -2.60
N LEU A 259 -9.45 -15.32 -2.54
CA LEU A 259 -9.20 -14.12 -3.31
C LEU A 259 -8.40 -14.49 -4.58
N PRO A 260 -9.04 -14.93 -5.68
CA PRO A 260 -8.35 -15.56 -6.82
C PRO A 260 -7.47 -14.59 -7.61
N ASN A 261 -7.66 -13.29 -7.41
CA ASN A 261 -6.90 -12.23 -8.08
C ASN A 261 -5.86 -11.58 -7.16
N LEU A 262 -5.74 -12.02 -5.90
CA LEU A 262 -4.85 -11.41 -4.93
C LEU A 262 -3.39 -11.59 -5.34
N LYS A 263 -2.68 -10.47 -5.38
CA LYS A 263 -1.25 -10.36 -5.63
C LYS A 263 -0.49 -9.97 -4.37
N GLU A 264 -1.10 -9.14 -3.54
CA GLU A 264 -0.44 -8.60 -2.35
C GLU A 264 -1.37 -8.72 -1.14
N LEU A 265 -0.89 -9.44 -0.12
CA LEU A 265 -1.53 -9.53 1.19
C LEU A 265 -0.53 -9.06 2.25
N ILE A 266 -0.75 -7.85 2.75
CA ILE A 266 0.15 -7.16 3.66
C ILE A 266 -0.61 -6.86 4.96
N LEU A 267 -0.34 -7.65 6.00
CA LEU A 267 -0.97 -7.56 7.32
C LEU A 267 0.06 -7.36 8.44
N ALA A 268 1.30 -7.02 8.09
CA ALA A 268 2.42 -6.87 9.01
C ALA A 268 2.14 -5.85 10.14
N VAL A 269 2.76 -6.03 11.30
CA VAL A 269 2.67 -5.07 12.43
C VAL A 269 1.22 -4.86 12.88
N ASN A 270 0.61 -5.94 13.38
CA ASN A 270 -0.73 -5.96 13.97
C ASN A 270 -0.74 -6.90 15.21
N GLN A 271 -1.92 -7.21 15.73
CA GLN A 271 -2.14 -8.13 16.86
C GLN A 271 -2.87 -9.42 16.40
N LEU A 272 -2.62 -9.85 15.16
CA LEU A 272 -3.29 -11.02 14.59
C LEU A 272 -2.80 -12.31 15.25
N GLU A 273 -3.72 -13.25 15.46
CA GLU A 273 -3.48 -14.50 16.15
C GLU A 273 -4.03 -15.70 15.36
N GLY A 274 -3.79 -16.91 15.87
CA GLY A 274 -4.22 -18.14 15.22
C GLY A 274 -3.31 -18.54 14.06
N GLU A 275 -3.73 -19.55 13.31
CA GLU A 275 -2.91 -20.17 12.26
C GLU A 275 -2.95 -19.39 10.95
N ILE A 276 -1.89 -19.52 10.15
CA ILE A 276 -1.88 -19.08 8.76
C ILE A 276 -2.86 -19.97 7.97
N PRO A 277 -3.96 -19.42 7.43
CA PRO A 277 -5.01 -20.25 6.85
C PRO A 277 -4.59 -20.83 5.50
N LEU A 278 -4.95 -22.10 5.27
CA LEU A 278 -4.53 -22.86 4.09
C LEU A 278 -5.01 -22.26 2.76
N PHE A 279 -6.10 -21.49 2.74
CA PHE A 279 -6.61 -20.88 1.51
C PHE A 279 -5.58 -19.96 0.85
N ILE A 280 -4.63 -19.38 1.61
CA ILE A 280 -3.58 -18.52 1.07
C ILE A 280 -2.81 -19.26 -0.02
N THR A 281 -2.60 -20.57 0.14
CA THR A 281 -1.92 -21.43 -0.85
C THR A 281 -2.69 -21.61 -2.16
N ASN A 282 -3.98 -21.24 -2.20
CA ASN A 282 -4.81 -21.26 -3.41
C ASN A 282 -4.82 -19.91 -4.16
N ALA A 283 -4.26 -18.84 -3.58
CA ALA A 283 -4.13 -17.55 -4.25
C ALA A 283 -2.96 -17.58 -5.25
N SER A 284 -3.14 -18.25 -6.39
CA SER A 284 -2.06 -18.57 -7.33
C SER A 284 -1.32 -17.38 -7.94
N LYS A 285 -1.91 -16.18 -7.88
CA LYS A 285 -1.31 -14.91 -8.34
C LYS A 285 -0.56 -14.15 -7.24
N LEU A 286 -0.45 -14.71 -6.03
CA LEU A 286 0.15 -14.02 -4.89
C LEU A 286 1.65 -13.83 -5.12
N GLU A 287 2.07 -12.58 -5.15
CA GLU A 287 3.45 -12.13 -5.31
C GLU A 287 4.08 -11.75 -3.97
N ILE A 288 3.30 -11.16 -3.06
CA ILE A 288 3.77 -10.66 -1.76
C ILE A 288 2.85 -11.17 -0.65
N LEU A 289 3.44 -11.85 0.33
CA LEU A 289 2.78 -12.25 1.57
C LEU A 289 3.59 -11.72 2.77
N GLU A 290 3.06 -10.70 3.43
CA GLU A 290 3.67 -10.09 4.61
C GLU A 290 2.74 -10.22 5.82
N LEU A 291 3.13 -11.10 6.74
CA LEU A 291 2.42 -11.39 7.97
C LEU A 291 3.31 -11.20 9.22
N ASP A 292 4.48 -10.59 9.05
CA ASP A 292 5.46 -10.42 10.11
C ASP A 292 4.96 -9.51 11.24
N ARG A 293 5.63 -9.60 12.40
CA ARG A 293 5.33 -8.77 13.59
C ARG A 293 3.85 -8.85 14.00
N ASN A 294 3.37 -10.09 14.17
CA ASN A 294 2.05 -10.43 14.66
C ASN A 294 2.17 -11.47 15.80
N SER A 295 1.06 -12.09 16.20
CA SER A 295 0.99 -13.17 17.19
C SER A 295 0.49 -14.48 16.57
N LEU A 296 0.80 -14.71 15.28
CA LEU A 296 0.37 -15.91 14.56
C LEU A 296 1.02 -17.17 15.14
N THR A 297 0.23 -18.22 15.28
CA THR A 297 0.59 -19.51 15.90
C THR A 297 0.50 -20.64 14.88
N GLY A 298 0.83 -21.86 15.29
CA GLY A 298 0.72 -23.05 14.44
C GLY A 298 1.88 -23.18 13.47
N THR A 299 1.73 -24.06 12.49
CA THR A 299 2.83 -24.44 11.59
C THR A 299 2.88 -23.56 10.35
N VAL A 300 4.08 -23.29 9.84
CA VAL A 300 4.24 -22.74 8.47
C VAL A 300 3.65 -23.73 7.45
N PRO A 301 2.69 -23.33 6.60
CA PRO A 301 2.03 -24.26 5.69
C PRO A 301 3.00 -24.92 4.70
N ASN A 302 2.96 -26.25 4.62
CA ASN A 302 3.81 -27.04 3.73
C ASN A 302 3.37 -27.05 2.25
N ASN A 303 2.35 -26.27 1.89
CA ASN A 303 1.84 -26.12 0.52
C ASN A 303 2.12 -24.72 -0.08
N LEU A 304 2.97 -23.91 0.55
CA LEU A 304 3.33 -22.57 0.03
C LEU A 304 3.98 -22.62 -1.37
N GLY A 305 4.57 -23.76 -1.76
CA GLY A 305 5.07 -24.02 -3.11
C GLY A 305 4.04 -23.87 -4.24
N ASN A 306 2.74 -23.88 -3.91
CA ASN A 306 1.67 -23.62 -4.89
C ASN A 306 1.68 -22.16 -5.39
N LEU A 307 2.31 -21.24 -4.64
CA LEU A 307 2.41 -19.82 -4.97
C LEU A 307 3.57 -19.60 -5.93
N ARG A 308 3.35 -19.91 -7.21
CA ARG A 308 4.39 -19.91 -8.25
C ARG A 308 4.91 -18.51 -8.60
N GLU A 309 4.11 -17.47 -8.34
CA GLU A 309 4.46 -16.06 -8.57
C GLU A 309 5.05 -15.38 -7.32
N LEU A 310 5.17 -16.08 -6.19
CA LEU A 310 5.62 -15.52 -4.92
C LEU A 310 7.05 -14.98 -5.01
N ARG A 311 7.22 -13.71 -4.64
CA ARG A 311 8.48 -12.96 -4.62
C ARG A 311 8.94 -12.64 -3.21
N ALA A 312 8.02 -12.39 -2.29
CA ALA A 312 8.30 -12.07 -0.90
C ALA A 312 7.42 -12.89 0.04
N LEU A 313 8.08 -13.59 0.98
CA LEU A 313 7.45 -14.29 2.08
C LEU A 313 8.04 -13.78 3.39
N LEU A 314 7.32 -12.89 4.07
CA LEU A 314 7.74 -12.29 5.34
C LEU A 314 6.82 -12.77 6.46
N LEU A 315 7.33 -13.67 7.29
CA LEU A 315 6.62 -14.30 8.40
C LEU A 315 7.32 -14.05 9.75
N HIS A 316 8.41 -13.28 9.76
CA HIS A 316 9.27 -13.13 10.93
C HIS A 316 8.54 -12.48 12.11
N THR A 317 9.05 -12.67 13.32
CA THR A 317 8.49 -12.05 14.54
C THR A 317 7.03 -12.47 14.77
N ASN A 318 6.81 -13.78 14.91
CA ASN A 318 5.52 -14.41 15.23
C ASN A 318 5.74 -15.56 16.24
N GLN A 319 4.74 -16.43 16.42
CA GLN A 319 4.81 -17.63 17.27
C GLN A 319 4.67 -18.92 16.42
N LEU A 320 5.16 -18.89 15.18
CA LEU A 320 5.09 -20.03 14.26
C LEU A 320 6.07 -21.13 14.67
N THR A 321 5.62 -22.37 14.55
CA THR A 321 6.41 -23.57 14.89
C THR A 321 6.64 -24.45 13.66
N ASN A 322 7.52 -25.44 13.79
CA ASN A 322 7.61 -26.54 12.83
C ASN A 322 6.46 -27.55 13.05
N GLU A 323 6.30 -28.46 12.09
CA GLU A 323 5.42 -29.63 12.22
C GLU A 323 5.80 -30.45 13.47
N PRO A 324 4.83 -30.76 14.37
CA PRO A 324 5.11 -31.57 15.55
C PRO A 324 5.75 -32.91 15.18
N ARG A 325 6.77 -33.32 15.96
CA ARG A 325 7.54 -34.59 15.78
C ARG A 325 8.43 -34.64 14.54
N VAL A 326 8.44 -33.60 13.72
CA VAL A 326 9.37 -33.46 12.60
C VAL A 326 10.52 -32.56 13.05
N HIS A 327 11.75 -33.02 12.88
CA HIS A 327 12.92 -32.22 13.25
C HIS A 327 13.39 -31.35 12.09
N GLU A 328 13.22 -31.79 10.84
CA GLU A 328 13.54 -31.00 9.67
C GLU A 328 12.44 -29.99 9.34
N LEU A 329 12.83 -28.79 8.91
CA LEU A 329 11.91 -27.75 8.46
C LEU A 329 11.38 -28.08 7.05
N ARG A 330 10.38 -28.96 6.95
CA ARG A 330 9.89 -29.52 5.67
C ARG A 330 9.19 -28.51 4.77
N PHE A 331 8.72 -27.38 5.29
CA PHE A 331 8.11 -26.33 4.45
C PHE A 331 9.09 -25.80 3.38
N PHE A 332 10.41 -25.89 3.61
CA PHE A 332 11.42 -25.55 2.57
C PHE A 332 11.35 -26.46 1.34
N ILE A 333 10.89 -27.72 1.48
CA ILE A 333 10.69 -28.62 0.35
C ILE A 333 9.65 -28.03 -0.61
N SER A 334 8.57 -27.48 -0.03
CA SER A 334 7.52 -26.80 -0.79
C SER A 334 8.03 -25.50 -1.40
N LEU A 335 8.75 -24.68 -0.64
CA LEU A 335 9.28 -23.40 -1.15
C LEU A 335 10.26 -23.55 -2.32
N ALA A 336 10.85 -24.72 -2.53
CA ALA A 336 11.67 -25.00 -3.71
C ALA A 336 10.87 -24.83 -5.02
N ASP A 337 9.54 -24.91 -4.96
CA ASP A 337 8.65 -24.71 -6.09
C ASP A 337 8.34 -23.22 -6.39
N CYS A 338 8.64 -22.30 -5.47
CA CYS A 338 8.50 -20.85 -5.63
C CYS A 338 9.70 -20.26 -6.38
N LYS A 339 9.73 -20.41 -7.71
CA LYS A 339 10.88 -20.02 -8.55
C LYS A 339 11.11 -18.51 -8.70
N MET A 340 10.18 -17.67 -8.23
CA MET A 340 10.31 -16.21 -8.26
C MET A 340 10.70 -15.60 -6.90
N LEU A 341 10.89 -16.43 -5.86
CA LEU A 341 11.11 -15.97 -4.49
C LEU A 341 12.46 -15.23 -4.38
N ARG A 342 12.43 -14.01 -3.84
CA ARG A 342 13.60 -13.13 -3.63
C ARG A 342 13.85 -12.86 -2.16
N TYR A 343 12.79 -12.66 -1.38
CA TYR A 343 12.85 -12.35 0.04
C TYR A 343 12.17 -13.47 0.84
N LEU A 344 12.93 -14.14 1.69
CA LEU A 344 12.44 -15.20 2.57
C LEU A 344 12.85 -14.90 4.00
N GLN A 345 11.90 -14.45 4.81
CA GLN A 345 12.12 -14.07 6.20
C GLN A 345 11.17 -14.84 7.10
N VAL A 346 11.70 -15.84 7.81
CA VAL A 346 10.92 -16.71 8.71
C VAL A 346 11.49 -16.74 10.13
N GLY A 347 12.53 -15.93 10.38
CA GLY A 347 13.20 -15.79 11.68
C GLY A 347 12.31 -15.23 12.78
N SER A 348 12.87 -15.05 13.97
CA SER A 348 12.18 -14.59 15.18
C SER A 348 10.85 -15.34 15.40
N ASN A 349 10.89 -16.67 15.25
CA ASN A 349 9.76 -17.59 15.42
C ASN A 349 10.25 -18.84 16.15
N PRO A 350 9.50 -19.45 17.07
CA PRO A 350 9.89 -20.70 17.71
C PRO A 350 9.73 -21.91 16.76
N LEU A 351 10.38 -21.86 15.59
CA LEU A 351 10.29 -22.90 14.57
C LEU A 351 10.73 -24.23 15.18
N ASN A 352 11.87 -24.25 15.87
CA ASN A 352 12.51 -25.45 16.41
C ASN A 352 12.82 -26.48 15.30
N GLY A 353 14.02 -27.01 15.29
CA GLY A 353 14.40 -28.05 14.33
C GLY A 353 15.75 -27.83 13.70
N ILE A 354 15.95 -28.39 12.51
CA ILE A 354 17.20 -28.34 11.75
C ILE A 354 16.94 -27.86 10.32
N LEU A 355 17.91 -27.16 9.74
CA LEU A 355 17.89 -26.82 8.32
C LEU A 355 18.11 -28.08 7.47
N PRO A 356 17.19 -28.44 6.57
CA PRO A 356 17.36 -29.61 5.71
C PRO A 356 18.36 -29.33 4.58
N ASN A 357 19.01 -30.35 4.05
CA ASN A 357 19.86 -30.22 2.85
C ASN A 357 19.08 -29.69 1.62
N TYR A 358 17.75 -29.81 1.61
CA TYR A 358 16.87 -29.31 0.55
C TYR A 358 16.89 -27.78 0.39
N ILE A 359 17.41 -27.00 1.35
CA ILE A 359 17.53 -25.54 1.19
C ILE A 359 18.35 -25.14 -0.06
N GLY A 360 19.30 -25.97 -0.46
CA GLY A 360 20.08 -25.74 -1.69
C GLY A 360 19.29 -25.90 -2.99
N ASN A 361 18.06 -26.42 -2.92
CA ASN A 361 17.14 -26.52 -4.07
C ASN A 361 16.15 -25.35 -4.13
N LEU A 362 16.18 -24.43 -3.15
CA LEU A 362 15.41 -23.20 -3.21
C LEU A 362 15.83 -22.38 -4.43
N SER A 363 14.96 -21.44 -4.83
CA SER A 363 15.20 -20.64 -6.03
C SER A 363 16.54 -19.91 -5.96
N SER A 364 17.31 -19.96 -7.05
CA SER A 364 18.53 -19.15 -7.21
C SER A 364 18.24 -17.65 -7.30
N THR A 365 16.96 -17.24 -7.30
CA THR A 365 16.52 -15.84 -7.23
C THR A 365 16.47 -15.29 -5.80
N ILE A 366 16.62 -16.13 -4.77
CA ILE A 366 16.61 -15.67 -3.39
C ILE A 366 17.84 -14.79 -3.14
N GLU A 367 17.57 -13.55 -2.76
CA GLU A 367 18.57 -12.52 -2.45
C GLU A 367 18.76 -12.40 -0.94
N TYR A 368 17.65 -12.38 -0.19
CA TYR A 368 17.65 -12.23 1.26
C TYR A 368 17.01 -13.45 1.92
N PHE A 369 17.81 -14.19 2.68
CA PHE A 369 17.34 -15.30 3.49
C PHE A 369 17.62 -15.05 4.97
N ASN A 370 16.54 -14.90 5.75
CA ASN A 370 16.60 -14.68 7.19
C ASN A 370 15.79 -15.75 7.94
N ILE A 371 16.48 -16.46 8.82
CA ILE A 371 15.93 -17.36 9.83
C ILE A 371 16.63 -17.13 11.18
N ASP A 372 16.84 -15.85 11.53
CA ASP A 372 17.39 -15.44 12.82
C ASP A 372 16.51 -15.88 13.99
N ASP A 373 17.08 -15.99 15.20
CA ASP A 373 16.33 -16.19 16.45
C ASP A 373 15.20 -17.25 16.39
N ALA A 374 15.45 -18.35 15.67
CA ALA A 374 14.41 -19.32 15.29
C ALA A 374 14.51 -20.67 16.03
N HIS A 375 15.40 -20.75 17.01
CA HIS A 375 15.72 -21.99 17.75
C HIS A 375 16.19 -23.12 16.83
N ILE A 376 16.87 -22.78 15.72
CA ILE A 376 17.42 -23.75 14.79
C ILE A 376 18.65 -24.41 15.38
N SER A 377 18.75 -25.73 15.24
CA SER A 377 19.82 -26.57 15.75
C SER A 377 20.48 -27.36 14.64
N GLY A 378 21.50 -28.15 14.97
CA GLY A 378 22.22 -28.97 14.02
C GLY A 378 23.29 -28.18 13.25
N LEU A 379 23.70 -28.72 12.10
CA LEU A 379 24.77 -28.15 11.27
C LEU A 379 24.19 -27.17 10.24
N ILE A 380 25.02 -26.23 9.77
CA ILE A 380 24.74 -25.50 8.54
C ILE A 380 24.91 -26.48 7.36
N PRO A 381 23.87 -26.74 6.54
CA PRO A 381 23.98 -27.66 5.40
C PRO A 381 24.98 -27.17 4.35
N THR A 382 25.80 -28.08 3.80
CA THR A 382 26.73 -27.75 2.70
C THR A 382 26.01 -27.28 1.45
N SER A 383 24.76 -27.72 1.26
CA SER A 383 23.91 -27.31 0.15
C SER A 383 23.54 -25.81 0.17
N ILE A 384 23.77 -25.09 1.28
CA ILE A 384 23.62 -23.63 1.32
C ILE A 384 24.43 -22.95 0.21
N GLY A 385 25.60 -23.51 -0.16
CA GLY A 385 26.45 -22.99 -1.22
C GLY A 385 25.84 -23.04 -2.62
N ASN A 386 24.70 -23.73 -2.81
CA ASN A 386 23.97 -23.77 -4.08
C ASN A 386 23.01 -22.58 -4.26
N MET A 387 22.74 -21.80 -3.22
CA MET A 387 21.85 -20.63 -3.28
C MET A 387 22.57 -19.41 -3.87
N SER A 388 23.00 -19.53 -5.13
CA SER A 388 23.95 -18.61 -5.80
C SER A 388 23.49 -17.15 -5.94
N GLY A 389 22.20 -16.86 -5.78
CA GLY A 389 21.64 -15.51 -5.79
C GLY A 389 21.73 -14.76 -4.46
N LEU A 390 22.11 -15.42 -3.36
CA LEU A 390 22.11 -14.81 -2.03
C LEU A 390 23.05 -13.61 -1.97
N THR A 391 22.50 -12.48 -1.56
CA THR A 391 23.23 -11.26 -1.22
C THR A 391 23.32 -11.08 0.29
N SER A 392 22.36 -11.60 1.06
CA SER A 392 22.39 -11.58 2.51
C SER A 392 21.88 -12.89 3.09
N LEU A 393 22.67 -13.47 3.99
CA LEU A 393 22.31 -14.65 4.77
C LEU A 393 22.35 -14.30 6.26
N ASP A 394 21.18 -14.35 6.89
CA ASP A 394 21.04 -14.10 8.32
C ASP A 394 20.46 -15.32 9.03
N ILE A 395 21.31 -15.98 9.82
CA ILE A 395 20.94 -17.14 10.65
C ILE A 395 21.47 -16.96 12.09
N GLN A 396 21.65 -15.70 12.52
CA GLN A 396 22.14 -15.37 13.85
C GLN A 396 21.15 -15.78 14.95
N GLY A 397 21.62 -15.86 16.20
CA GLY A 397 20.74 -16.10 17.35
C GLY A 397 20.13 -17.50 17.39
N ASN A 398 20.82 -18.50 16.84
CA ASN A 398 20.36 -19.88 16.78
C ASN A 398 21.22 -20.82 17.65
N ASN A 399 20.90 -22.11 17.62
CA ASN A 399 21.64 -23.18 18.30
C ASN A 399 22.48 -24.01 17.31
N LEU A 400 22.99 -23.39 16.23
CA LEU A 400 23.77 -24.09 15.23
C LEU A 400 25.12 -24.53 15.79
N ILE A 401 25.52 -25.76 15.48
CA ILE A 401 26.77 -26.39 15.93
C ILE A 401 27.67 -26.76 14.75
N GLY A 402 28.87 -27.24 15.06
CA GLY A 402 29.85 -27.66 14.06
C GLY A 402 30.53 -26.48 13.38
N SER A 403 31.25 -26.74 12.29
CA SER A 403 32.02 -25.72 11.57
C SER A 403 31.19 -25.00 10.50
N ILE A 404 31.58 -23.75 10.19
CA ILE A 404 31.10 -23.05 8.98
C ILE A 404 31.52 -23.87 7.74
N PRO A 405 30.59 -24.36 6.90
CA PRO A 405 30.95 -25.20 5.77
C PRO A 405 31.72 -24.40 4.70
N PRO A 406 32.79 -24.96 4.09
CA PRO A 406 33.53 -24.30 3.03
C PRO A 406 32.66 -23.89 1.82
N ASP A 407 31.54 -24.56 1.61
CA ASP A 407 30.56 -24.28 0.57
C ASP A 407 29.96 -22.87 0.66
N VAL A 408 29.98 -22.21 1.83
CA VAL A 408 29.62 -20.79 1.94
C VAL A 408 30.45 -19.95 0.96
N GLY A 409 31.72 -20.30 0.73
CA GLY A 409 32.59 -19.65 -0.26
C GLY A 409 32.13 -19.74 -1.72
N LYS A 410 31.08 -20.51 -2.03
CA LYS A 410 30.46 -20.56 -3.36
C LYS A 410 29.49 -19.39 -3.61
N LEU A 411 29.01 -18.71 -2.57
CA LEU A 411 28.03 -17.63 -2.63
C LEU A 411 28.66 -16.31 -3.12
N LYS A 412 28.97 -16.23 -4.42
CA LYS A 412 29.72 -15.09 -4.98
C LYS A 412 29.03 -13.74 -4.89
N GLN A 413 27.71 -13.72 -4.75
CA GLN A 413 26.92 -12.48 -4.63
C GLN A 413 26.77 -12.00 -3.18
N LEU A 414 27.26 -12.77 -2.21
CA LEU A 414 27.03 -12.50 -0.79
C LEU A 414 27.76 -11.22 -0.36
N GLN A 415 26.97 -10.31 0.20
CA GLN A 415 27.38 -9.03 0.76
C GLN A 415 27.29 -9.04 2.29
N GLY A 416 26.29 -9.71 2.86
CA GLY A 416 26.12 -9.87 4.30
C GLY A 416 26.08 -11.33 4.74
N LEU A 417 26.88 -11.67 5.73
CA LEU A 417 26.87 -12.97 6.41
C LEU A 417 26.77 -12.78 7.92
N CYS A 418 25.58 -13.06 8.48
CA CYS A 418 25.31 -12.95 9.92
C CYS A 418 25.16 -14.34 10.54
N LEU A 419 26.17 -14.78 11.30
CA LEU A 419 26.20 -16.05 12.03
C LEU A 419 26.34 -15.86 13.54
N SER A 420 26.24 -14.62 14.02
CA SER A 420 26.49 -14.30 15.42
C SER A 420 25.56 -15.04 16.38
N THR A 421 25.97 -15.17 17.64
CA THR A 421 25.18 -15.77 18.71
C THR A 421 24.70 -17.18 18.33
N ASN A 422 25.66 -18.09 18.12
CA ASN A 422 25.44 -19.50 17.81
C ASN A 422 26.46 -20.37 18.60
N LYS A 423 26.55 -21.68 18.29
CA LYS A 423 27.52 -22.60 18.92
C LYS A 423 28.49 -23.16 17.87
N LEU A 424 28.82 -22.36 16.85
CA LEU A 424 29.71 -22.78 15.78
C LEU A 424 31.14 -22.90 16.30
N GLN A 425 31.82 -23.97 15.88
CA GLN A 425 33.16 -24.35 16.33
C GLN A 425 34.15 -24.44 15.15
N GLY A 426 35.42 -24.69 15.46
CA GLY A 426 36.45 -24.86 14.44
C GLY A 426 36.94 -23.54 13.89
N HIS A 427 37.32 -23.50 12.61
CA HIS A 427 37.99 -22.33 12.00
C HIS A 427 37.12 -21.70 10.93
N ILE A 428 37.35 -20.42 10.64
CA ILE A 428 36.78 -19.77 9.46
C ILE A 428 37.39 -20.43 8.20
N PRO A 429 36.60 -21.02 7.28
CA PRO A 429 37.12 -21.74 6.14
C PRO A 429 37.83 -20.79 5.16
N LYS A 430 39.00 -21.18 4.63
CA LYS A 430 39.72 -20.42 3.59
C LYS A 430 38.85 -20.12 2.36
N ALA A 431 37.86 -20.97 2.07
CA ALA A 431 36.91 -20.76 0.99
C ALA A 431 36.09 -19.46 1.15
N ALA A 432 35.93 -18.94 2.37
CA ALA A 432 35.30 -17.64 2.61
C ALA A 432 36.07 -16.48 1.97
N CYS A 433 37.37 -16.64 1.69
CA CYS A 433 38.15 -15.68 0.90
C CYS A 433 37.63 -15.50 -0.53
N HIS A 434 36.81 -16.42 -1.03
CA HIS A 434 36.23 -16.29 -2.35
C HIS A 434 34.91 -15.50 -2.38
N LEU A 435 34.48 -14.94 -1.24
CA LEU A 435 33.34 -14.04 -1.12
C LEU A 435 33.77 -12.61 -1.46
N SER A 436 33.99 -12.33 -2.74
CA SER A 436 34.58 -11.07 -3.21
C SER A 436 33.70 -9.82 -2.99
N ASN A 437 32.39 -10.01 -2.77
CA ASN A 437 31.43 -8.93 -2.56
C ASN A 437 31.06 -8.72 -1.08
N LEU A 438 31.70 -9.45 -0.16
CA LEU A 438 31.34 -9.41 1.26
C LEU A 438 31.68 -8.05 1.86
N VAL A 439 30.69 -7.39 2.44
CA VAL A 439 30.80 -6.09 3.11
C VAL A 439 30.58 -6.27 4.61
N GLU A 440 29.65 -7.13 5.00
CA GLU A 440 29.25 -7.35 6.38
C GLU A 440 29.50 -8.81 6.80
N LEU A 441 30.21 -9.00 7.92
CA LEU A 441 30.52 -10.32 8.46
C LEU A 441 30.40 -10.28 9.99
N TYR A 442 29.37 -10.93 10.50
CA TYR A 442 29.10 -11.03 11.94
C TYR A 442 29.25 -12.49 12.39
N LEU A 443 30.23 -12.74 13.25
CA LEU A 443 30.61 -14.07 13.75
C LEU A 443 30.72 -14.13 15.29
N ASP A 444 30.48 -13.01 15.98
CA ASP A 444 30.61 -12.90 17.44
C ASP A 444 29.63 -13.83 18.18
N GLY A 445 29.90 -14.14 19.45
CA GLY A 445 29.04 -15.05 20.22
C GLY A 445 29.00 -16.48 19.67
N ASN A 446 30.13 -16.99 19.16
CA ASN A 446 30.35 -18.38 18.75
C ASN A 446 31.56 -18.99 19.49
N GLU A 447 31.84 -20.28 19.23
CA GLU A 447 32.99 -21.03 19.75
C GLU A 447 34.09 -21.21 18.68
N LEU A 448 34.23 -20.25 17.77
CA LEU A 448 35.22 -20.28 16.69
C LEU A 448 36.64 -20.09 17.22
N SER A 449 37.62 -20.69 16.53
CA SER A 449 39.02 -20.76 16.94
C SER A 449 39.98 -20.66 15.76
N GLY A 450 41.25 -20.41 16.08
CA GLY A 450 42.35 -20.30 15.12
C GLY A 450 42.44 -18.97 14.37
N LEU A 451 43.15 -18.95 13.25
CA LEU A 451 43.53 -17.71 12.56
C LEU A 451 42.40 -17.16 11.68
N ILE A 452 42.22 -15.83 11.73
CA ILE A 452 41.40 -15.10 10.75
C ILE A 452 42.10 -15.18 9.39
N PRO A 453 41.40 -15.58 8.30
CA PRO A 453 42.00 -15.60 6.97
C PRO A 453 42.52 -14.24 6.52
N GLU A 454 43.76 -14.18 6.02
CA GLU A 454 44.44 -12.92 5.64
C GLU A 454 43.68 -12.10 4.59
N CYS A 455 42.90 -12.76 3.73
CA CYS A 455 42.06 -12.13 2.72
C CYS A 455 41.03 -11.14 3.30
N PHE A 456 40.62 -11.30 4.56
CA PHE A 456 39.70 -10.38 5.23
C PHE A 456 40.35 -9.05 5.61
N GLY A 457 41.69 -9.00 5.71
CA GLY A 457 42.42 -7.75 5.91
C GLY A 457 42.29 -6.77 4.74
N ASN A 458 41.82 -7.24 3.58
CA ASN A 458 41.66 -6.46 2.35
C ASN A 458 40.19 -6.18 2.00
N LEU A 459 39.23 -6.51 2.87
CA LEU A 459 37.82 -6.11 2.72
C LEU A 459 37.74 -4.59 2.92
N HIS A 460 37.89 -3.86 1.82
CA HIS A 460 37.80 -2.41 1.80
C HIS A 460 36.36 -1.98 2.09
N ALA A 461 36.13 -1.56 3.35
CA ALA A 461 34.93 -0.93 3.90
C ALA A 461 33.79 -1.86 4.35
N SER A 462 33.81 -2.30 5.62
CA SER A 462 32.85 -1.85 6.63
C SER A 462 33.30 -2.24 8.05
N LYS A 463 32.99 -1.37 9.02
CA LYS A 463 33.26 -1.56 10.44
C LYS A 463 32.17 -2.45 11.05
N ALA A 464 32.48 -3.71 11.28
CA ALA A 464 31.91 -4.54 12.35
C ALA A 464 32.78 -5.79 12.54
N LEU A 465 34.07 -5.57 12.77
CA LEU A 465 35.03 -6.66 12.90
C LEU A 465 35.41 -6.79 14.38
N PHE A 466 34.89 -7.89 14.97
CA PHE A 466 35.30 -8.53 16.23
C PHE A 466 34.71 -7.96 17.54
N GLY A 467 33.63 -8.58 18.01
CA GLY A 467 33.45 -8.83 19.45
C GLY A 467 34.02 -10.20 19.78
N PHE A 468 35.30 -10.23 20.18
CA PHE A 468 35.90 -11.44 20.77
C PHE A 468 35.42 -11.64 22.21
#